data_AF-A0A6M2DVR5-F1
#
_entry.id   AF-A0A6M2DVR5-F1
#
_cell.length_a   1.000
_cell.length_b   1.000
_cell.length_c   1.000
_cell.angle_alpha   90.00
_cell.angle_beta   90.00
_cell.angle_gamma   90.00
#
_symmetry.space_group_name_H-M   'P 1'
#
loop_
_entity.id
_entity.type
_entity.pdbx_description
1 polymer ?
#
loop_
_entity_poly.entity_id
_entity_poly.type
_entity_poly.pdbx_seq_one_letter_code
_entity_poly.pdbx_strand_id
1 'polypeptide(L)' 'MKVILFVISCLIVVIGAQYADVDVCEDLDDGTFLPDPTNCQNFFICNGGRAWIMHCPGTLFWNDSEGTCDYPQNV' A
#
# COMPACT_ATOMS: atom_id res chain seq x y z
N MET A 1 36.92 -1.53 -17.84
CA MET A 1 35.83 -2.36 -18.41
C MET A 1 35.05 -3.11 -17.34
N LYS A 2 35.67 -3.94 -16.47
CA LYS A 2 34.98 -4.62 -15.35
C LYS A 2 34.32 -3.67 -14.33
N VAL A 3 35.00 -2.57 -13.98
CA VAL A 3 34.49 -1.55 -13.04
C VAL A 3 33.17 -0.91 -13.51
N ILE A 4 33.03 -0.64 -14.82
CA ILE A 4 31.82 -0.03 -15.40
C ILE A 4 30.62 -0.99 -15.31
N LEU A 5 30.84 -2.30 -15.47
CA LEU A 5 29.80 -3.32 -15.34
C LEU A 5 29.26 -3.43 -13.91
N PHE A 6 30.12 -3.30 -12.89
CA PHE A 6 29.68 -3.28 -11.49
C PHE A 6 28.87 -2.02 -11.16
N VAL A 7 29.23 -0.86 -11.73
CA VAL A 7 28.47 0.39 -11.54
C VAL A 7 27.10 0.30 -12.19
N ILE A 8 26.98 -0.24 -13.41
CA ILE A 8 25.69 -0.42 -14.09
C ILE A 8 24.80 -1.41 -13.34
N SER A 9 25.37 -2.51 -12.83
CA SER A 9 24.67 -3.47 -11.99
C SER A 9 24.15 -2.81 -10.71
N CYS A 10 24.99 -2.05 -10.00
CA CYS A 10 24.56 -1.28 -8.83
C CYS A 10 23.50 -0.23 -9.17
N LEU A 11 23.60 0.47 -10.31
CA LEU A 11 22.59 1.44 -10.71
C LEU A 11 21.26 0.74 -10.96
N ILE A 12 21.21 -0.38 -11.68
CA ILE A 12 19.98 -1.15 -11.91
C ILE A 12 19.42 -1.69 -10.60
N VAL A 13 20.26 -2.17 -9.68
CA VAL A 13 19.85 -2.67 -8.36
C VAL A 13 19.36 -1.53 -7.46
N VAL A 14 20.00 -0.36 -7.47
CA VAL A 14 19.59 0.83 -6.71
C VAL A 14 18.30 1.40 -7.28
N ILE A 15 18.20 1.52 -8.60
CA ILE A 15 17.00 1.88 -9.35
C ILE A 15 15.88 0.90 -8.95
N GLY A 16 16.07 -0.40 -9.09
CA GLY A 16 15.09 -1.44 -8.71
C GLY A 16 14.75 -1.52 -7.22
N ALA A 17 15.66 -1.11 -6.33
CA ALA A 17 15.39 -0.98 -4.89
C ALA A 17 14.73 0.37 -4.52
N GLN A 18 14.66 1.32 -5.46
CA GLN A 18 14.02 2.62 -5.29
C GLN A 18 12.53 2.63 -5.68
N TYR A 19 12.06 1.72 -6.56
CA TYR A 19 10.64 1.61 -6.97
C TYR A 19 9.81 0.80 -5.97
N ALA A 20 9.96 1.10 -4.68
CA ALA A 20 9.16 0.48 -3.62
C ALA A 20 7.89 1.28 -3.29
N ASP A 21 7.51 2.27 -4.11
CA ASP A 21 6.15 2.85 -4.12
C ASP A 21 5.34 2.24 -5.27
N VAL A 22 5.18 0.92 -5.27
CA VAL A 22 4.13 0.31 -6.09
C VAL A 22 2.82 0.95 -5.63
N ASP A 23 2.27 1.85 -6.44
CA ASP A 23 0.97 2.44 -6.17
C ASP A 23 -0.04 1.31 -6.35
N VAL A 24 -0.41 0.71 -5.22
CA VAL A 24 -1.26 -0.49 -5.14
C VAL A 24 -2.61 -0.29 -5.87
N CYS A 25 -2.99 0.97 -6.13
CA CYS A 25 -4.21 1.34 -6.79
C CYS A 25 -4.09 1.54 -8.32
N GLU A 26 -2.92 1.41 -8.95
CA GLU A 26 -2.75 1.65 -10.40
C GLU A 26 -3.66 0.76 -11.26
N ASP A 27 -3.86 -0.50 -10.85
CA ASP A 27 -4.68 -1.51 -11.52
C ASP A 27 -6.02 -1.79 -10.80
N LEU A 28 -6.43 -0.95 -9.85
CA LEU A 28 -7.66 -1.12 -9.09
C LEU A 28 -8.71 -0.06 -9.44
N ASP A 29 -9.98 -0.46 -9.39
CA ASP A 29 -11.09 0.45 -9.60
C ASP A 29 -11.19 1.50 -8.49
N ASP A 30 -11.60 2.72 -8.84
CA ASP A 30 -11.93 3.77 -7.87
C ASP A 30 -12.99 3.29 -6.87
N GLY A 31 -12.75 3.53 -5.59
CA GLY A 31 -13.60 3.06 -4.49
C GLY A 31 -13.22 1.69 -3.93
N THR A 32 -12.20 1.02 -4.50
CA THR A 32 -11.62 -0.18 -3.89
C THR A 32 -11.01 0.15 -2.53
N PHE A 33 -11.32 -0.66 -1.51
CA PHE A 33 -10.71 -0.55 -0.19
C PHE A 33 -9.57 -1.53 -0.02
N LEU A 34 -8.52 -1.14 0.69
CA LEU A 34 -7.36 -1.97 0.99
C LEU A 34 -6.98 -1.85 2.47
N PRO A 35 -6.53 -2.94 3.11
CA PRO A 35 -6.06 -2.87 4.49
C PRO A 35 -4.71 -2.14 4.60
N ASP A 36 -4.51 -1.40 5.68
CA ASP A 36 -3.17 -0.88 6.03
C ASP A 36 -2.35 -1.98 6.72
N PRO A 37 -1.21 -2.43 6.15
CA PRO A 37 -0.41 -3.52 6.70
C PRO A 37 0.33 -3.12 7.99
N THR A 38 0.36 -1.84 8.34
CA THR A 38 1.10 -1.31 9.50
C THR A 38 0.18 -0.85 10.62
N ASN A 39 -1.08 -0.53 10.32
CA ASN A 39 -2.03 -0.04 11.31
C ASN A 39 -3.45 -0.52 10.99
N CYS A 40 -3.94 -1.51 11.73
CA CYS A 40 -5.26 -2.09 11.55
C CYS A 40 -6.43 -1.10 11.77
N GLN A 41 -6.17 0.08 12.36
CA GLN A 41 -7.17 1.14 12.50
C GLN A 41 -7.31 1.99 11.22
N ASN A 42 -6.40 1.82 10.28
CA ASN A 42 -6.41 2.49 8.99
C ASN A 42 -6.80 1.51 7.87
N PHE A 43 -7.28 2.09 6.79
CA PHE A 43 -7.47 1.43 5.51
C PHE A 43 -7.17 2.45 4.40
N PHE A 44 -7.01 1.99 3.17
CA PHE A 44 -6.88 2.86 2.01
C PHE A 44 -8.14 2.80 1.16
N ILE A 45 -8.46 3.90 0.49
CA ILE A 45 -9.42 3.94 -0.62
C ILE A 45 -8.68 4.32 -1.90
N CYS A 46 -8.86 3.56 -2.96
CA CYS A 46 -8.32 3.87 -4.27
C CYS A 46 -9.11 4.99 -4.93
N ASN A 47 -8.42 6.03 -5.39
CA ASN A 47 -9.02 7.07 -6.22
C ASN A 47 -7.99 7.68 -7.18
N GLY A 48 -8.27 7.62 -8.47
CA GLY A 48 -7.40 8.14 -9.53
C GLY A 48 -6.08 7.38 -9.63
N GLY A 49 -6.12 6.06 -9.42
CA GLY A 49 -4.93 5.19 -9.42
C GLY A 49 -4.04 5.34 -8.19
N ARG A 50 -4.51 6.02 -7.13
CA ARG A 50 -3.74 6.29 -5.89
C ARG A 50 -4.43 5.79 -4.64
N ALA A 51 -3.66 5.27 -3.70
CA ALA A 51 -4.14 4.90 -2.37
C ALA A 51 -4.25 6.12 -1.42
N TRP A 52 -5.45 6.39 -0.91
CA TRP A 52 -5.70 7.43 0.09
C TRP A 52 -5.97 6.83 1.45
N ILE A 53 -5.20 7.22 2.47
CA ILE A 53 -5.36 6.69 3.82
C ILE A 53 -6.62 7.24 4.49
N MET A 54 -7.37 6.34 5.10
CA MET A 54 -8.59 6.59 5.86
C MET A 54 -8.43 5.97 7.25
N HIS A 55 -9.04 6.61 8.24
CA HIS A 55 -8.98 6.16 9.63
C HIS A 55 -10.36 5.74 10.10
N CYS A 56 -10.45 4.57 10.72
CA CYS A 56 -11.68 4.12 11.35
C CYS A 56 -12.04 5.01 12.55
N PRO A 57 -13.33 5.31 12.78
CA PRO A 57 -13.73 6.21 13.84
C PRO A 57 -13.55 5.56 15.23
N GLY A 58 -13.09 6.36 16.20
CA GLY A 58 -13.02 5.96 17.60
C GLY A 58 -12.06 4.79 17.85
N THR A 59 -12.60 3.66 18.32
CA THR A 59 -11.84 2.44 18.64
C THR A 59 -12.17 1.27 17.69
N LEU A 60 -12.71 1.58 16.51
CA LEU A 60 -12.99 0.58 15.47
C LEU A 60 -11.72 0.29 14.66
N PHE A 61 -11.72 -0.84 13.97
CA PHE A 61 -10.63 -1.36 13.16
C PHE A 61 -11.18 -1.83 11.80
N TRP A 62 -10.34 -1.81 10.77
CA TRP A 62 -10.76 -2.19 9.41
C TRP A 62 -11.01 -3.70 9.30
N ASN A 63 -12.26 -4.09 9.07
CA ASN A 63 -12.65 -5.45 8.74
C ASN A 63 -12.63 -5.65 7.23
N ASP A 64 -11.60 -6.33 6.73
CA ASP A 64 -11.39 -6.60 5.32
C ASP A 64 -12.46 -7.53 4.70
N SER A 65 -13.05 -8.41 5.52
CA SER A 65 -14.08 -9.35 5.06
C SER A 65 -15.42 -8.68 4.80
N GLU A 66 -15.74 -7.62 5.55
CA GLU A 66 -16.97 -6.84 5.41
C GLU A 66 -16.77 -5.52 4.65
N GLY A 67 -15.52 -5.12 4.41
CA GLY A 67 -15.18 -3.87 3.75
C GLY A 67 -15.61 -2.64 4.55
N THR A 68 -15.52 -2.71 5.89
CA THR A 68 -15.96 -1.62 6.77
C THR A 68 -15.20 -1.58 8.10
N CYS A 69 -15.42 -0.52 8.89
CA CYS A 69 -14.86 -0.42 10.23
C CYS A 69 -15.75 -1.12 11.24
N ASP A 70 -15.19 -2.05 12.01
CA ASP A 70 -15.90 -2.82 13.02
C ASP A 70 -15.10 -2.91 14.33
N TYR A 71 -15.70 -3.49 15.36
CA TYR A 71 -15.07 -3.70 16.65
C TYR A 71 -13.94 -4.74 16.56
N PRO A 72 -12.90 -4.61 17.41
CA PRO A 72 -11.71 -5.48 17.36
C PRO A 72 -11.98 -6.99 17.36
N GLN A 73 -13.08 -7.45 17.97
CA GLN A 73 -13.43 -8.88 18.02
C GLN A 73 -13.96 -9.45 16.70
N ASN A 74 -14.26 -8.59 15.71
CA ASN A 74 -14.85 -8.96 14.42
C ASN A 74 -13.87 -8.76 13.24
N VAL A 75 -12.62 -8.37 13.50
CA VAL A 75 -11.61 -8.01 12.49
C VAL A 75 -10.62 -9.14 12.25
#